data_AF-A0A800A7Q5-F1
#
_entry.id   AF-A0A800A7Q5-F1
#
_cell.length_a   1.000
_cell.length_b   1.000
_cell.length_c   1.000
_cell.angle_alpha   90.00
_cell.angle_beta   90.00
_cell.angle_gamma   90.00
#
_symmetry.space_group_name_H-M   'P 1'
#
loop_
_entity.id
_entity.type
_entity.pdbx_description
1 polymer ?
#
loop_
_entity_poly.entity_id
_entity_poly.type
_entity_poly.pdbx_seq_one_letter_code
_entity_poly.pdbx_strand_id
1 'polypeptide(L)'
;EEDGSITFSHHPFTSPTDIEEMRSNPAGALSKAYDVVVNGVELGSGSIRIHDPDTQRQVFEILGIDSETAERRFGWFLEALDYGTPPHGGFAFGVDRLVMVLQNEASIREVIPFPKTQTGVDPMTGAPTWVEDAQLGELGIALSPEARARREESAADGDR
;
A
#
# COMPACT_ATOMS: atom_id res chain seq x y z
N GLU A 1 -5.76 15.90 -4.16
CA GLU A 1 -6.27 15.16 -5.33
C GLU A 1 -6.99 16.14 -6.25
N GLU A 2 -7.71 15.69 -7.30
CA GLU A 2 -8.46 16.60 -8.20
C GLU A 2 -9.55 17.43 -7.48
N ASP A 3 -9.91 17.07 -6.25
CA ASP A 3 -10.86 17.76 -5.37
C ASP A 3 -10.21 18.76 -4.39
N GLY A 4 -8.87 18.93 -4.42
CA GLY A 4 -8.14 19.80 -3.50
C GLY A 4 -7.83 19.18 -2.12
N SER A 5 -8.17 17.92 -1.89
CA SER A 5 -7.80 17.19 -0.66
C SER A 5 -6.29 16.96 -0.57
N ILE A 6 -5.79 16.91 0.67
CA ILE A 6 -4.37 16.64 0.96
C ILE A 6 -4.23 15.16 1.32
N THR A 7 -3.26 14.50 0.69
CA THR A 7 -2.88 13.12 0.99
C THR A 7 -1.39 13.05 1.31
N PHE A 8 -0.95 11.94 1.88
CA PHE A 8 0.45 11.72 2.22
C PHE A 8 1.28 11.36 0.98
N SER A 9 2.53 11.83 0.93
CA SER A 9 3.46 11.44 -0.16
C SER A 9 4.10 10.06 0.04
N HIS A 10 4.18 9.56 1.28
CA HIS A 10 4.76 8.23 1.60
C HIS A 10 3.74 7.36 2.35
N HIS A 11 3.43 7.69 3.60
CA HIS A 11 2.36 7.07 4.39
C HIS A 11 1.99 8.00 5.57
N PRO A 12 0.80 7.86 6.21
CA PRO A 12 0.32 8.82 7.20
C PRO A 12 1.07 8.79 8.55
N PHE A 13 2.02 7.85 8.72
CA PHE A 13 2.84 7.70 9.93
C PHE A 13 4.24 8.31 9.80
N THR A 14 4.52 9.02 8.71
CA THR A 14 5.82 9.65 8.46
C THR A 14 5.94 10.90 9.31
N SER A 15 7.04 11.02 10.05
CA SER A 15 7.32 12.22 10.85
C SER A 15 7.45 13.44 9.94
N PRO A 16 6.73 14.54 10.22
CA PRO A 16 7.05 15.82 9.63
C PRO A 16 8.39 16.32 10.18
N THR A 17 9.02 17.24 9.46
CA THR A 17 10.15 18.02 9.98
C THR A 17 9.69 18.95 11.09
N ASP A 18 8.55 19.63 10.89
CA ASP A 18 7.87 20.49 11.84
C ASP A 18 6.35 20.34 11.67
N ILE A 19 5.64 20.06 12.77
CA ILE A 19 4.18 19.85 12.77
C ILE A 19 3.40 21.16 12.64
N GLU A 20 3.93 22.28 13.15
CA GLU A 20 3.28 23.59 13.05
C GLU A 20 3.37 24.15 11.62
N GLU A 21 4.51 23.92 10.96
CA GLU A 21 4.65 24.19 9.52
C GLU A 21 3.66 23.34 8.73
N MET A 22 3.54 22.05 9.05
CA MET A 22 2.58 21.16 8.40
C MET A 22 1.13 21.58 8.60
N ARG A 23 0.79 22.13 9.77
CA ARG A 23 -0.56 22.65 10.02
C ARG A 23 -0.86 23.94 9.24
N SER A 24 0.11 24.83 9.13
CA SER A 24 -0.06 26.14 8.50
C SER A 24 0.07 26.10 6.97
N ASN A 25 0.93 25.23 6.45
CA ASN A 25 1.15 25.03 5.01
C ASN A 25 1.40 23.53 4.70
N PRO A 26 0.36 22.68 4.77
CA PRO A 26 0.56 21.24 4.63
C PRO A 26 1.14 20.83 3.27
N ALA A 27 0.85 21.58 2.20
CA ALA A 27 1.36 21.31 0.86
C ALA A 27 2.86 21.59 0.69
N GLY A 28 3.42 22.53 1.48
CA GLY A 28 4.84 22.87 1.46
C GLY A 28 5.67 22.19 2.54
N ALA A 29 5.03 21.49 3.47
CA ALA A 29 5.68 20.90 4.62
C ALA A 29 6.63 19.76 4.24
N LEU A 30 7.82 19.78 4.83
CA LEU A 30 8.81 18.74 4.61
C LEU A 30 8.58 17.55 5.54
N SER A 31 8.83 16.36 5.02
CA SER A 31 8.77 15.11 5.78
C SER A 31 10.16 14.52 5.97
N LYS A 32 10.32 13.69 7.00
CA LYS A 32 11.54 12.90 7.26
C LYS A 32 11.51 11.59 6.48
N ALA A 33 11.12 11.63 5.21
CA ALA A 33 11.16 10.51 4.27
C ALA A 33 12.42 10.55 3.41
N TYR A 34 12.84 9.40 2.90
CA TYR A 34 14.04 9.26 2.10
C TYR A 34 13.93 8.05 1.17
N ASP A 35 14.45 8.21 -0.05
CA ASP A 35 14.46 7.19 -1.10
C ASP A 35 15.89 6.84 -1.51
N VAL A 36 16.08 5.59 -1.92
CA VAL A 36 17.32 5.11 -2.55
C VAL A 36 17.06 4.96 -4.05
N VAL A 37 17.74 5.79 -4.85
CA VAL A 37 17.61 5.80 -6.31
C VAL A 37 18.95 5.46 -6.96
N VAL A 38 18.94 4.51 -7.90
CA VAL A 38 20.12 4.09 -8.66
C VAL A 38 19.76 4.08 -10.15
N ASN A 39 20.56 4.76 -10.98
CA ASN A 39 20.34 4.86 -12.43
C ASN A 39 18.91 5.30 -12.83
N GLY A 40 18.30 6.18 -12.04
CA GLY A 40 16.93 6.65 -12.27
C GLY A 40 15.83 5.68 -11.85
N VAL A 41 16.17 4.56 -11.19
CA VAL A 41 15.21 3.59 -10.64
C VAL A 41 15.18 3.71 -9.12
N GLU A 42 13.99 3.91 -8.57
CA GLU A 42 13.75 3.82 -7.12
C GLU A 42 13.86 2.37 -6.66
N LEU A 43 14.90 2.09 -5.87
CA LEU A 43 15.15 0.76 -5.30
C LEU A 43 14.42 0.56 -3.98
N GLY A 44 14.17 1.62 -3.22
CA GLY A 44 13.52 1.53 -1.92
C GLY A 44 13.22 2.89 -1.32
N SER A 45 12.33 2.88 -0.35
CA SER A 45 11.83 4.07 0.33
C SER A 45 11.67 3.81 1.83
N GLY A 46 11.75 4.87 2.62
CA GLY A 46 11.62 4.81 4.07
C GLY A 46 11.33 6.16 4.70
N SER A 47 11.08 6.14 6.00
CA SER A 47 10.96 7.37 6.77
C SER A 47 11.21 7.16 8.26
N ILE A 48 11.52 8.27 8.94
CA ILE A 48 11.39 8.36 10.39
C ILE A 48 9.91 8.39 10.73
N ARG A 49 9.50 7.58 11.71
CA ARG A 49 8.10 7.42 12.09
C ARG A 49 7.71 8.39 13.19
N ILE A 50 6.43 8.77 13.19
CA ILE A 50 5.82 9.47 14.32
C ILE A 50 5.75 8.46 15.49
N HIS A 51 6.29 8.87 16.64
CA HIS A 51 6.22 8.10 17.89
C HIS A 51 5.44 8.85 18.98
N ASP A 52 5.13 10.13 18.73
CA ASP A 52 4.33 10.97 19.62
C ASP A 52 2.84 10.89 19.22
N PRO A 53 1.96 10.46 20.14
CA PRO A 53 0.55 10.21 19.83
C PRO A 53 -0.21 11.50 19.47
N ASP A 54 0.14 12.64 20.07
CA ASP A 54 -0.51 13.91 19.79
C ASP A 54 -0.13 14.45 18.40
N THR A 55 1.13 14.30 18.01
CA THR A 55 1.60 14.57 16.65
C THR A 55 0.87 13.70 15.64
N GLN A 56 0.68 12.40 15.92
CA GLN A 56 -0.02 11.50 15.01
C GLN A 56 -1.49 11.89 14.81
N ARG A 57 -2.17 12.30 15.90
CA ARG A 57 -3.56 12.80 15.84
C ARG A 57 -3.66 14.07 15.00
N GLN A 58 -2.73 15.01 15.15
CA GLN A 58 -2.68 16.23 14.33
C GLN A 58 -2.44 15.93 12.85
N VAL A 59 -1.55 14.98 12.53
CA VAL A 59 -1.33 14.56 11.14
C VAL A 59 -2.58 13.93 10.54
N PHE A 60 -3.32 13.11 11.30
CA PHE A 60 -4.60 12.59 10.83
C PHE A 60 -5.64 13.69 10.56
N GLU A 61 -5.75 14.68 11.44
CA GLU A 61 -6.65 15.81 11.25
C GLU A 61 -6.30 16.61 9.98
N ILE A 62 -5.01 16.87 9.73
CA ILE A 62 -4.52 17.55 8.52
C ILE A 62 -4.85 16.76 7.25
N LEU A 63 -4.83 15.43 7.32
CA LEU A 63 -5.22 14.52 6.24
C LEU A 63 -6.73 14.35 6.10
N GLY A 64 -7.54 15.07 6.89
CA GLY A 64 -9.00 14.99 6.86
C GLY A 64 -9.56 13.70 7.48
N ILE A 65 -8.78 13.00 8.30
CA ILE A 65 -9.21 11.83 9.04
C ILE A 65 -9.68 12.31 10.42
N ASP A 66 -11.00 12.31 10.62
CA ASP A 66 -11.61 12.68 11.89
C ASP A 66 -11.25 11.69 13.02
N SER A 67 -11.43 12.12 14.27
CA SER A 67 -11.03 11.34 15.44
C SER A 67 -11.75 9.99 15.58
N GLU A 68 -13.04 9.91 15.19
CA GLU A 68 -13.80 8.66 15.23
C GLU A 68 -13.27 7.67 14.20
N THR A 69 -13.00 8.15 12.98
CA THR A 69 -12.39 7.35 11.92
C THR A 69 -10.97 6.92 12.28
N ALA A 70 -10.17 7.82 12.87
CA ALA A 70 -8.81 7.53 13.30
C ALA A 70 -8.80 6.44 14.38
N GLU A 71 -9.65 6.55 15.41
CA GLU A 71 -9.75 5.57 16.48
C GLU A 71 -10.23 4.20 15.95
N ARG A 72 -11.27 4.20 15.10
CA ARG A 72 -11.81 2.96 14.56
C ARG A 72 -10.83 2.20 13.67
N ARG A 73 -9.97 2.90 12.91
CA ARG A 73 -9.00 2.27 11.98
C ARG A 73 -7.64 2.01 12.63
N PHE A 74 -7.20 2.92 13.51
CA PHE A 74 -5.84 3.01 14.02
C PHE A 74 -5.76 3.17 15.55
N GLY A 75 -6.85 3.00 16.29
CA GLY A 75 -6.87 3.14 17.76
C GLY A 75 -5.85 2.23 18.45
N TRP A 76 -5.74 0.98 18.01
CA TRP A 76 -4.71 0.04 18.49
C TRP A 76 -3.28 0.55 18.28
N PHE A 77 -3.04 1.32 17.21
CA PHE A 77 -1.72 1.90 16.90
C PHE A 77 -1.48 3.16 17.75
N LEU A 78 -2.48 4.03 17.87
CA LEU A 78 -2.42 5.22 18.74
C LEU A 78 -2.18 4.83 20.20
N GLU A 79 -2.89 3.80 20.69
CA GLU A 79 -2.69 3.24 22.03
C GLU A 79 -1.27 2.70 22.21
N ALA A 80 -0.71 2.04 21.19
CA ALA A 80 0.67 1.57 21.23
C ALA A 80 1.69 2.72 21.38
N LEU A 81 1.42 3.89 20.79
CA LEU A 81 2.27 5.08 20.96
C LEU A 81 2.28 5.57 22.41
N ASP A 82 1.13 5.53 23.09
CA ASP A 82 0.96 5.97 24.49
C ASP A 82 1.78 5.13 25.49
N TYR A 83 2.14 3.89 25.15
CA TYR A 83 2.96 3.01 26.02
C TYR A 83 4.47 3.26 25.94
N GLY A 84 4.89 4.42 25.42
CA GLY A 84 6.30 4.82 25.38
C GLY A 84 7.03 4.27 24.14
N THR A 85 6.40 4.39 22.97
CA THR A 85 7.05 4.00 21.70
C THR A 85 8.32 4.83 21.49
N PRO A 86 9.51 4.20 21.29
CA PRO A 86 10.74 4.94 21.11
C PRO A 86 10.78 5.63 19.73
N PRO A 87 11.63 6.65 19.54
CA PRO A 87 11.96 7.15 18.21
C PRO A 87 12.45 6.00 17.32
N HIS A 88 11.80 5.82 16.17
CA HIS A 88 12.09 4.72 15.25
C HIS A 88 11.96 5.16 13.79
N GLY A 89 12.62 4.42 12.92
CA GLY A 89 12.65 4.67 11.49
C GLY A 89 13.05 3.40 10.77
N GLY A 90 12.76 3.35 9.48
CA GLY A 90 13.05 2.19 8.67
C GLY A 90 12.85 2.46 7.20
N PHE A 91 13.23 1.49 6.40
CA PHE A 91 13.09 1.54 4.95
C PHE A 91 12.95 0.12 4.40
N ALA A 92 12.45 0.01 3.18
CA ALA A 92 12.29 -1.25 2.48
C ALA A 92 12.87 -1.14 1.07
N PHE A 93 13.57 -2.20 0.64
CA PHE A 93 13.99 -2.36 -0.74
C PHE A 93 12.97 -3.19 -1.53
N GLY A 94 12.67 -2.77 -2.75
CA GLY A 94 12.07 -3.61 -3.78
C GLY A 94 13.10 -4.60 -4.28
N VAL A 95 13.13 -5.80 -3.68
CA VAL A 95 14.10 -6.85 -4.00
C VAL A 95 14.12 -7.18 -5.49
N ASP A 96 12.96 -7.27 -6.13
CA ASP A 96 12.87 -7.57 -7.57
C ASP A 96 13.53 -6.47 -8.42
N ARG A 97 13.33 -5.20 -8.07
CA ARG A 97 13.99 -4.07 -8.77
C ARG A 97 15.48 -4.05 -8.51
N LEU A 98 15.91 -4.33 -7.28
CA LEU A 98 17.32 -4.44 -6.94
C LEU A 98 18.00 -5.50 -7.81
N VAL A 99 17.43 -6.72 -7.88
CA VAL A 99 17.99 -7.80 -8.70
C VAL A 99 17.93 -7.46 -10.19
N MET A 100 16.83 -6.88 -10.69
CA MET A 100 16.69 -6.42 -12.07
C MET A 100 17.81 -5.44 -12.45
N VAL A 101 18.10 -4.46 -11.59
CA VAL A 101 19.16 -3.47 -11.83
C VAL A 101 20.55 -4.12 -11.76
N LEU A 102 20.80 -5.02 -10.81
CA LEU A 102 22.06 -5.75 -10.69
C LEU A 102 22.34 -6.66 -11.90
N GLN A 103 21.29 -7.29 -12.43
CA GLN A 103 21.37 -8.18 -13.59
C GLN A 103 21.23 -7.42 -14.92
N ASN A 104 21.02 -6.11 -14.88
CA ASN A 104 20.80 -5.26 -16.06
C ASN A 104 19.65 -5.77 -16.95
N GLU A 105 18.56 -6.20 -16.32
CA GLU A 105 17.37 -6.71 -17.00
C GLU A 105 16.38 -5.58 -17.34
N ALA A 106 15.64 -5.75 -18.43
CA ALA A 106 14.67 -4.76 -18.89
C ALA A 106 13.34 -4.77 -18.10
N SER A 107 13.08 -5.84 -17.33
CA SER A 107 11.84 -6.02 -16.58
C SER A 107 12.05 -6.86 -15.33
N ILE A 108 11.29 -6.58 -14.27
CA ILE A 108 11.25 -7.43 -13.07
C ILE A 108 10.77 -8.86 -13.38
N ARG A 109 10.09 -9.08 -14.52
CA ARG A 109 9.65 -10.42 -14.92
C ARG A 109 10.82 -11.36 -15.21
N GLU A 110 11.96 -10.83 -15.63
CA GLU A 110 13.16 -11.62 -15.93
C GLU A 110 13.86 -12.14 -14.66
N VAL A 111 13.52 -11.58 -13.49
CA VAL A 111 14.12 -11.96 -12.19
C VAL A 111 13.11 -12.63 -11.24
N ILE A 112 11.89 -12.86 -11.70
CA ILE A 112 10.83 -13.56 -10.95
C ILE A 112 10.58 -14.90 -11.66
N PRO A 113 10.71 -16.07 -10.99
CA PRO A 113 10.56 -17.36 -11.66
C PRO A 113 9.19 -17.60 -12.32
N PHE A 114 8.10 -17.10 -11.71
CA PHE A 114 6.73 -17.27 -12.20
C PHE A 114 5.98 -15.92 -12.19
N PRO A 115 6.34 -15.00 -13.11
CA PRO A 115 5.82 -13.65 -13.11
C PRO A 115 4.36 -13.62 -13.61
N LYS A 116 3.63 -12.56 -13.26
CA LYS A 116 2.27 -12.31 -13.75
C LYS A 116 2.28 -11.35 -14.94
N THR A 117 1.26 -11.45 -15.78
CA THR A 117 1.00 -10.48 -16.85
C THR A 117 0.52 -9.14 -16.26
N GLN A 118 0.39 -8.11 -17.11
CA GLN A 118 -0.14 -6.80 -16.67
C GLN A 118 -1.60 -6.89 -16.18
N THR A 119 -2.35 -7.89 -16.64
CA THR A 119 -3.73 -8.15 -16.19
C THR A 119 -3.80 -9.02 -14.93
N GLY A 120 -2.65 -9.35 -14.32
CA GLY A 120 -2.58 -10.17 -13.10
C GLY A 120 -2.69 -11.68 -13.33
N VAL A 121 -2.69 -12.13 -14.58
CA VAL A 121 -2.82 -13.55 -14.95
C VAL A 121 -1.48 -14.27 -14.83
N ASP A 122 -1.51 -15.50 -14.35
CA ASP A 122 -0.41 -16.46 -14.42
C ASP A 122 -0.56 -17.32 -15.68
N PRO A 123 0.26 -17.11 -16.72
CA PRO A 123 0.11 -17.84 -17.98
C PRO A 123 0.54 -19.32 -17.87
N MET A 124 1.32 -19.69 -16.86
CA MET A 124 1.79 -21.07 -16.69
C MET A 124 0.71 -21.95 -16.06
N THR A 125 -0.01 -21.41 -15.07
CA THR A 125 -1.03 -22.16 -14.32
C THR A 125 -2.46 -21.84 -14.75
N GLY A 126 -2.67 -20.77 -15.51
CA GLY A 126 -3.99 -20.27 -15.87
C GLY A 126 -4.71 -19.55 -14.72
N ALA A 127 -3.99 -19.14 -13.67
CA ALA A 127 -4.58 -18.44 -12.53
C ALA A 127 -4.88 -16.95 -12.85
N PRO A 128 -5.90 -16.34 -12.21
CA PRO A 128 -6.82 -16.92 -11.24
C PRO A 128 -7.87 -17.85 -11.90
N THR A 129 -8.38 -18.79 -11.13
CA THR A 129 -9.45 -19.71 -11.55
C THR A 129 -10.68 -19.58 -10.63
N TRP A 130 -11.82 -20.08 -11.10
CA TRP A 130 -13.03 -20.17 -10.28
C TRP A 130 -12.95 -21.30 -9.26
N VAL A 131 -13.59 -21.09 -8.11
CA VAL A 131 -13.76 -22.08 -7.04
C VAL A 131 -15.19 -22.59 -6.99
N GLU A 132 -15.38 -23.76 -6.37
CA GLU A 132 -16.70 -24.36 -6.19
C GLU A 132 -17.56 -23.58 -5.21
N ASP A 133 -18.88 -23.59 -5.41
CA ASP A 133 -19.82 -22.87 -4.54
C ASP A 133 -19.78 -23.38 -3.09
N ALA A 134 -19.43 -24.66 -2.88
CA ALA A 134 -19.23 -25.22 -1.54
C ALA A 134 -18.10 -24.50 -0.77
N GLN A 135 -16.98 -24.21 -1.44
CA GLN A 135 -15.83 -23.52 -0.82
C GLN A 135 -16.18 -22.07 -0.47
N LEU A 136 -16.94 -21.40 -1.33
CA LEU A 136 -17.46 -20.06 -1.04
C LEU A 136 -18.42 -20.08 0.16
N GLY A 137 -19.28 -21.11 0.23
CA GLY A 137 -20.21 -21.33 1.33
C GLY A 137 -19.51 -21.56 2.68
N GLU A 138 -18.45 -22.37 2.69
CA GLU A 138 -17.62 -22.60 3.89
C GLU A 138 -16.99 -21.31 4.43
N LEU A 139 -16.60 -20.38 3.54
CA LEU A 139 -16.02 -19.08 3.90
C LEU A 139 -17.08 -18.00 4.17
N GLY A 140 -18.37 -18.29 3.97
CA GLY A 140 -19.44 -17.30 4.09
C GLY A 140 -19.38 -16.19 3.03
N ILE A 141 -18.78 -16.47 1.87
CA ILE A 141 -18.60 -15.51 0.78
C ILE A 141 -19.67 -15.74 -0.30
N ALA A 142 -20.27 -14.66 -0.79
CA ALA A 142 -21.16 -14.70 -1.95
C ALA A 142 -20.58 -13.85 -3.08
N LEU A 143 -20.54 -14.40 -4.30
CA LEU A 143 -20.19 -13.63 -5.49
C LEU A 143 -21.28 -12.60 -5.80
N SER A 144 -20.86 -11.38 -6.18
CA SER A 144 -21.76 -10.35 -6.70
C SER A 144 -22.44 -10.80 -8.01
N PRO A 145 -23.58 -10.19 -8.40
CA PRO A 145 -24.21 -10.50 -9.68
C PRO A 145 -23.27 -10.38 -10.88
N GLU A 146 -22.41 -9.35 -10.92
CA GLU A 146 -21.44 -9.16 -12.01
C GLU A 146 -20.36 -10.25 -12.00
N ALA A 147 -19.89 -10.65 -10.81
CA ALA A 147 -18.89 -11.72 -10.69
C ALA A 147 -19.45 -13.08 -11.11
N ARG A 148 -20.72 -13.37 -10.81
CA ARG A 148 -21.41 -14.60 -11.26
C ARG A 148 -21.59 -14.63 -12.77
N ALA A 149 -22.05 -13.53 -13.37
CA ALA A 149 -22.20 -13.42 -14.82
C ALA A 149 -20.85 -13.67 -15.55
N ARG A 150 -19.76 -13.06 -15.07
CA ARG A 150 -18.41 -13.31 -15.63
C ARG A 150 -17.97 -14.77 -15.52
N ARG A 151 -18.34 -15.47 -14.44
CA ARG A 151 -18.06 -16.91 -14.28
C ARG A 151 -18.81 -17.74 -15.31
N GLU A 152 -20.08 -17.45 -15.52
CA GLU A 152 -20.93 -18.15 -16.49
C GLU A 152 -20.46 -17.90 -17.94
N GLU A 153 -20.09 -16.67 -18.27
CA GLU A 153 -19.47 -16.32 -19.57
C GLU A 153 -18.16 -17.09 -19.79
N SER A 154 -17.29 -17.15 -18.77
CA SER A 154 -16.02 -17.89 -18.85
C SER A 154 -16.22 -19.40 -19.00
N ALA A 155 -17.26 -19.96 -18.37
CA ALA A 155 -17.61 -21.37 -18.49
C ALA A 155 -18.19 -21.71 -19.89
N ALA A 156 -18.86 -20.75 -20.54
CA ALA A 156 -19.40 -20.91 -21.90
C ALA A 156 -18.31 -20.85 -22.99
N ASP A 157 -17.21 -20.13 -22.74
CA ASP A 157 -16.08 -20.00 -23.68
C ASP A 157 -15.07 -21.17 -23.57
N GLY A 158 -15.17 -21.99 -22.53
CA GLY A 158 -14.21 -23.06 -22.17
C GLY A 158 -14.37 -24.41 -22.89
N ASP A 159 -15.03 -24.47 -24.06
CA ASP A 159 -15.14 -25.68 -24.92
C ASP A 159 -14.44 -25.48 -26.29
N ARG A 160 -13.33 -24.72 -26.32
CA ARG A 160 -12.44 -24.59 -27.49
C ARG A 160 -10.97 -24.68 -27.12
#